data_AF-A0A6M1S5L5-F1
#
_entry.id   AF-A0A6M1S5L5-F1
#
_cell.length_a   1.000
_cell.length_b   1.000
_cell.length_c   1.000
_cell.angle_alpha   90.00
_cell.angle_beta   90.00
_cell.angle_gamma   90.00
#
_symmetry.space_group_name_H-M   'P 1'
#
loop_
_entity.id
_entity.type
_entity.pdbx_description
1 polymer ?
#
loop_
_entity_poly.entity_id
_entity_poly.type
_entity_poly.pdbx_seq_one_letter_code
_entity_poly.pdbx_strand_id
1 'polypeptide(L)' 'MAFLKWQGGQEFACTLSAGMVCSLDVAESDRERLLVLADEALYRAKRGGRNQVCS' A
#
# COMPACT_ATOMS: atom_id res chain seq x y z
N MET A 1 2.91 2.82 13.25
CA MET A 1 4.05 1.98 13.67
C MET A 1 3.49 0.75 14.37
N ALA A 2 3.90 -0.44 13.94
CA ALA A 2 3.45 -1.72 14.50
C ALA A 2 4.65 -2.49 15.06
N PHE A 3 4.44 -3.25 16.12
CA PHE A 3 5.44 -4.15 16.69
C PHE A 3 5.11 -5.57 16.27
N LEU A 4 6.04 -6.20 15.55
CA LEU A 4 5.91 -7.55 15.02
C LEU A 4 6.90 -8.47 15.74
N LYS A 5 6.49 -9.72 15.95
CA LYS A 5 7.36 -10.75 16.54
C LYS A 5 8.19 -11.41 15.42
N TRP A 6 9.50 -11.34 15.54
CA TRP A 6 10.46 -12.06 14.71
C TRP A 6 10.74 -13.44 15.32
N GLN A 7 11.12 -14.42 14.49
CA GLN A 7 11.43 -15.77 14.95
C GLN A 7 12.53 -15.72 16.04
N GLY A 8 12.26 -16.35 17.20
CA GLY A 8 13.11 -16.25 18.39
C GLY A 8 12.58 -15.32 19.49
N GLY A 9 11.39 -14.73 19.32
CA GLY A 9 10.72 -13.94 20.36
C GLY A 9 11.18 -12.48 20.44
N GLN A 10 12.07 -12.04 19.55
CA GLN A 10 12.50 -10.66 19.45
C GLN A 10 11.43 -9.82 18.75
N GLU A 11 11.08 -8.66 19.31
CA GLU A 11 10.17 -7.71 18.69
C GLU A 11 10.92 -6.76 17.76
N PHE A 12 10.30 -6.41 16.63
CA PHE A 12 10.79 -5.36 15.74
C PHE A 12 9.69 -4.38 15.39
N ALA A 13 10.06 -3.11 15.23
CA ALA A 13 9.14 -2.07 14.78
C ALA A 13 9.10 -2.04 13.25
N CYS A 14 7.90 -1.99 12.68
CA CYS A 14 7.70 -1.79 11.26
C CYS A 14 6.63 -0.72 10.98
N THR A 15 6.67 -0.20 9.77
CA THR A 15 5.64 0.65 9.19
C THR A 15 5.15 0.01 7.90
N LEU A 16 3.92 0.37 7.49
CA LEU A 16 3.34 -0.09 6.24
C LEU A 16 3.06 1.11 5.33
N SER A 17 3.22 0.91 4.03
CA SER A 17 2.76 1.86 3.00
C SER A 17 1.68 1.16 2.20
N ALA A 18 0.66 1.90 1.79
CA ALA A 18 -0.48 1.36 1.04
C ALA A 18 -0.82 2.25 -0.16
N GLY A 19 -1.24 1.61 -1.24
CA GLY A 19 -1.89 2.27 -2.37
C GLY A 19 -3.36 1.89 -2.40
N MET A 20 -4.25 2.85 -2.65
CA MET A 20 -5.69 2.62 -2.71
C MET A 20 -6.28 3.20 -3.99
N VAL A 21 -7.30 2.54 -4.52
CA VAL A 21 -8.10 3.04 -5.64
C VAL A 21 -9.56 2.73 -5.37
N CYS A 22 -10.47 3.61 -5.79
CA CYS A 22 -11.90 3.36 -5.74
C CYS A 22 -12.39 2.91 -7.13
N SER A 23 -13.20 1.86 -7.19
CA SER A 23 -13.80 1.43 -8.46
C SER A 23 -14.75 2.47 -9.07
N LEU A 24 -15.21 3.44 -8.28
CA LEU A 24 -16.02 4.56 -8.77
C LEU A 24 -15.20 5.59 -9.56
N ASP A 25 -13.87 5.61 -9.39
CA ASP A 25 -12.96 6.54 -10.07
C ASP A 25 -12.42 5.97 -11.40
N VAL A 26 -12.82 4.75 -11.76
CA VAL A 26 -12.33 4.02 -12.93
C VAL A 26 -13.51 3.61 -13.80
N ALA A 27 -13.38 3.75 -15.12
CA ALA A 27 -14.37 3.27 -16.06
C ALA A 27 -14.56 1.76 -15.92
N GLU A 28 -15.79 1.26 -16.06
CA GLU A 28 -16.08 -0.17 -15.90
C GLU A 28 -15.27 -1.04 -16.89
N SER A 29 -14.98 -0.52 -18.09
CA SER A 29 -14.11 -1.14 -19.09
C SER A 29 -12.65 -1.33 -18.63
N ASP A 30 -12.21 -0.56 -17.63
CA ASP A 30 -10.85 -0.56 -17.10
C ASP A 30 -10.78 -1.18 -15.69
N ARG A 31 -11.84 -1.86 -15.23
CA ARG A 31 -11.91 -2.46 -13.88
C ARG A 31 -10.75 -3.42 -13.61
N GLU A 32 -10.27 -4.13 -14.62
CA GLU A 32 -9.10 -5.02 -14.52
C GLU A 32 -7.81 -4.27 -14.15
N ARG A 33 -7.74 -2.95 -14.41
CA ARG A 33 -6.59 -2.09 -14.07
C ARG A 33 -6.60 -1.61 -12.63
N LEU A 34 -7.65 -1.85 -11.84
CA LEU A 34 -7.72 -1.41 -10.44
C LEU A 34 -6.51 -1.89 -9.62
N LEU A 35 -6.07 -3.13 -9.81
CA LEU A 35 -4.89 -3.65 -9.12
C LEU A 35 -3.60 -2.92 -9.54
N VAL A 36 -3.48 -2.59 -10.82
CA VAL A 36 -2.33 -1.83 -11.35
C VAL A 36 -2.32 -0.42 -10.76
N LEU A 37 -3.47 0.26 -10.73
CA LEU A 37 -3.60 1.61 -10.17
C LEU A 37 -3.32 1.64 -8.66
N ALA A 38 -3.81 0.64 -7.92
CA ALA A 38 -3.49 0.49 -6.51
C ALA A 38 -1.99 0.25 -6.27
N ASP A 39 -1.35 -0.56 -7.12
CA ASP A 39 0.10 -0.80 -7.02
C ASP A 39 0.92 0.45 -7.37
N GLU A 40 0.52 1.21 -8.40
CA GLU A 40 1.14 2.50 -8.72
C GLU A 40 1.03 3.49 -7.56
N ALA A 41 -0.13 3.57 -6.92
CA ALA A 41 -0.33 4.37 -5.71
C ALA A 41 0.56 3.88 -4.55
N LEU A 42 0.72 2.56 -4.38
CA LEU A 42 1.63 1.99 -3.40
C LEU A 42 3.08 2.38 -3.68
N TYR A 43 3.49 2.39 -4.95
CA TYR A 43 4.82 2.85 -5.34
C TYR A 43 5.02 4.33 -5.09
N ARG A 44 4.00 5.18 -5.29
CA ARG A 44 4.03 6.58 -4.86
C ARG A 44 4.27 6.68 -3.36
N ALA A 45 3.56 5.91 -2.54
CA ALA A 45 3.76 5.88 -1.09
C ALA A 45 5.18 5.46 -0.69
N LYS A 46 5.72 4.41 -1.34
CA LYS A 46 7.10 3.93 -1.09
C LYS A 46 8.15 4.96 -1.46
N ARG A 47 7.98 5.66 -2.58
CA ARG A 47 8.92 6.68 -3.09
C ARG A 47 8.79 8.01 -2.35
N GLY A 48 7.61 8.32 -1.82
CA GLY A 48 7.32 9.55 -1.08
C GLY A 48 7.80 9.58 0.38
N GLY A 49 8.54 8.57 0.84
CA GLY A 49 9.04 8.50 2.22
C GLY A 49 8.56 7.28 3.02
N ARG A 50 7.73 6.41 2.42
CA ARG A 50 7.09 5.25 3.08
C ARG A 50 6.16 5.69 4.22
N ASN A 51 5.66 4.74 5.01
CA ASN A 51 4.74 4.95 6.14
C ASN A 51 3.56 5.89 5.82
N GLN A 52 3.02 5.79 4.60
CA GLN A 52 1.93 6.63 4.13
C GLN A 52 0.99 5.87 3.21
N VAL A 53 -0.19 6.44 3.02
CA VAL A 53 -1.19 5.96 2.07
C VAL A 53 -1.25 6.94 0.90
N CYS A 54 -1.27 6.42 -0.31
CA CYS A 54 -1.52 7.22 -1.51
C CYS A 54 -2.68 6.61 -2.30
N SER A 55 -3.37 7.46 -3.06
CA SER A 55 -4.36 7.10 -4.07
C SER A 55 -3.93 7.54 -5.45
#